data_AF-X1LBB6-F1
#
_entry.id   AF-X1LBB6-F1
#
_cell.length_a   1.000
_cell.length_b   1.000
_cell.length_c   1.000
_cell.angle_alpha   90.00
_cell.angle_beta   90.00
_cell.angle_gamma   90.00
#
_symmetry.space_group_name_H-M   'P 1'
#
loop_
_entity.id
_entity.type
_entity.pdbx_description
1 polymer ?
#
loop_
_entity_poly.entity_id
_entity_poly.type
_entity_poly.pdbx_seq_one_letter_code
_entity_poly.pdbx_strand_id
1 'polypeptide(L)' 'MSFKDLGFLHLDLSVGHADHQVGDVWGSIVTATVLTANATLPFNVEIMRGQQGAWLSLTNTAEAGAYAQIILRGEREI' A
#
# COMPACT_ATOMS: atom_id res chain seq x y z
N MET A 1 -12.41 -19.32 1.15
CA MET A 1 -12.29 -18.00 1.81
C MET A 1 -12.97 -16.98 0.91
N SER A 2 -14.02 -16.28 1.37
CA SER A 2 -14.63 -15.19 0.60
C SER A 2 -14.13 -13.85 1.13
N PHE A 3 -13.38 -13.13 0.31
CA PHE A 3 -12.94 -11.76 0.60
C PHE A 3 -14.14 -10.81 0.59
N LYS A 4 -14.18 -9.86 1.52
CA LYS A 4 -15.34 -8.97 1.70
C LYS A 4 -15.06 -7.51 1.40
N ASP A 5 -13.80 -7.08 1.53
CA ASP A 5 -13.50 -5.65 1.53
C ASP A 5 -12.51 -5.25 0.44
N LEU A 6 -12.80 -4.12 -0.20
CA LEU A 6 -11.96 -3.44 -1.19
C LEU A 6 -11.50 -2.11 -0.62
N GLY A 7 -10.18 -1.88 -0.61
CA GLY A 7 -9.57 -0.61 -0.22
C GLY A 7 -8.95 0.10 -1.41
N PHE A 8 -9.02 1.43 -1.44
CA PHE A 8 -8.38 2.27 -2.44
C PHE A 8 -7.45 3.25 -1.73
N LEU A 9 -6.19 3.29 -2.17
CA LEU A 9 -5.17 4.16 -1.58
C LEU A 9 -4.47 4.97 -2.68
N HIS A 10 -4.22 6.24 -2.39
CA HIS A 10 -3.35 7.11 -3.18
C HIS A 10 -2.07 7.34 -2.38
N LEU A 11 -0.95 6.84 -2.90
CA LEU A 11 0.36 6.94 -2.28
C LEU A 11 1.13 8.09 -2.92
N ASP A 12 1.63 9.01 -2.09
CA ASP A 12 2.58 10.04 -2.49
C ASP A 12 4.00 9.46 -2.48
N LEU A 13 4.66 9.43 -3.64
CA LEU A 13 6.03 8.93 -3.80
C LEU A 13 7.05 10.09 -3.82
N SER A 14 6.58 11.33 -3.68
CA SER A 14 7.46 12.51 -3.65
C SER A 14 8.19 12.69 -2.32
N VAL A 15 7.73 11.99 -1.29
CA VAL A 15 8.42 11.86 -0.02
C VAL A 15 9.12 10.51 0.01
N GLY A 16 10.37 10.49 0.46
CA GLY A 16 11.10 9.25 0.65
C GLY A 16 10.49 8.51 1.84
N HIS A 17 9.78 7.44 1.58
CA HIS A 17 9.25 6.57 2.61
C HIS A 17 10.14 5.32 2.69
N ALA A 18 10.73 5.11 3.86
CA ALA A 18 11.33 3.84 4.24
C ALA A 18 10.42 3.23 5.30
N ASP A 19 9.89 2.04 5.03
CA ASP A 19 9.12 1.24 5.98
C ASP A 19 7.92 1.98 6.63
N HIS A 20 7.16 2.74 5.82
CA HIS A 20 6.00 3.46 6.33
C HIS A 20 4.72 2.65 6.18
N GLN A 21 3.92 2.58 7.24
CA GLN A 21 2.57 2.01 7.17
C GLN A 21 1.64 2.97 6.45
N VAL A 22 1.14 2.55 5.28
CA VAL A 22 0.20 3.36 4.51
C VAL A 22 -1.17 2.68 4.43
N GLY A 23 -2.13 3.21 5.19
CA GLY A 23 -3.54 2.81 5.15
C GLY A 23 -4.14 2.36 6.50
N ASP A 24 -5.42 1.97 6.44
CA ASP A 24 -6.19 1.43 7.57
C ASP A 24 -5.62 0.10 8.11
N VAL A 25 -6.04 -0.28 9.31
CA VAL A 25 -5.78 -1.61 9.88
C VAL A 25 -6.62 -2.67 9.17
N TRP A 26 -5.95 -3.66 8.55
CA TRP A 26 -6.59 -4.82 7.94
C TRP A 26 -6.32 -6.07 8.77
N GLY A 27 -7.34 -6.91 8.99
CA GLY A 27 -7.15 -8.22 9.62
C GLY A 27 -6.33 -9.16 8.72
N SER A 28 -6.53 -9.07 7.41
CA SER A 28 -5.65 -9.68 6.41
C SER A 28 -5.70 -8.94 5.07
N ILE A 29 -4.55 -8.82 4.40
CA ILE A 29 -4.44 -8.36 3.00
C ILE A 29 -3.89 -9.54 2.19
N VAL A 30 -4.59 -9.91 1.12
CA VAL A 30 -4.14 -11.01 0.25
C VAL A 30 -3.42 -10.49 -0.98
N THR A 31 -3.89 -9.37 -1.52
CA THR A 31 -3.29 -8.75 -2.70
C THR A 31 -3.32 -7.24 -2.60
N ALA A 32 -2.22 -6.62 -3.00
CA ALA A 32 -2.09 -5.20 -3.28
C ALA A 32 -1.73 -5.08 -4.75
N THR A 33 -2.49 -4.31 -5.51
CA THR A 33 -2.25 -4.13 -6.94
C THR A 33 -2.12 -2.65 -7.24
N VAL A 34 -0.96 -2.27 -7.78
CA VAL A 34 -0.75 -0.94 -8.35
C VAL A 34 -1.57 -0.84 -9.62
N LEU A 35 -2.49 0.12 -9.68
CA LEU A 35 -3.34 0.36 -10.84
C LEU A 35 -2.70 1.31 -11.84
N THR A 36 -2.15 2.41 -11.31
CA THR A 36 -1.46 3.44 -12.08
C THR A 36 -0.38 4.06 -11.20
N ALA A 37 0.72 4.46 -11.82
CA ALA A 37 1.77 5.23 -11.20
C ALA A 37 2.41 6.14 -12.27
N ASN A 38 2.92 7.29 -11.84
CA ASN A 38 3.67 8.21 -12.70
C ASN A 38 5.13 8.38 -12.25
N ALA A 39 5.67 7.41 -11.51
CA ALA A 39 7.07 7.38 -11.10
C ALA A 39 7.98 6.90 -12.24
N THR A 40 9.13 7.55 -12.40
CA THR A 40 10.23 7.09 -13.25
C THR A 40 11.31 6.37 -12.45
N LEU A 41 11.42 6.68 -11.14
CA LEU A 41 12.30 6.00 -10.22
C LEU A 41 11.64 4.71 -9.68
N PRO A 42 12.44 3.67 -9.35
CA PRO A 42 11.92 2.47 -8.74
C PRO A 42 11.24 2.73 -7.39
N PHE A 43 10.10 2.06 -7.17
CA PHE A 43 9.43 1.97 -5.88
C PHE A 43 8.89 0.55 -5.69
N ASN A 44 8.79 0.13 -4.44
CA ASN A 44 8.24 -1.17 -4.05
C ASN A 44 7.11 -0.99 -3.05
N VAL A 45 6.09 -1.83 -3.20
CA VAL A 45 4.98 -1.93 -2.26
C VAL A 45 4.97 -3.36 -1.73
N GLU A 46 5.08 -3.50 -0.42
CA GLU A 46 5.14 -4.80 0.24
C GLU A 46 3.99 -4.91 1.25
N ILE A 47 3.32 -6.06 1.27
CA ILE A 47 2.35 -6.37 2.31
C ILE A 47 3.11 -6.93 3.50
N MET A 48 3.03 -6.24 4.64
CA MET A 48 3.67 -6.65 5.88
C MET A 48 2.62 -6.96 6.95
N ARG A 49 2.98 -7.82 7.91
CA ARG A 49 2.13 -8.11 9.07
C ARG A 49 2.74 -7.48 10.32
N GLY A 50 2.08 -6.46 10.85
CA GLY A 50 2.41 -5.80 12.11
C GLY A 50 1.68 -6.37 13.31
N GLN A 51 1.92 -5.78 14.49
CA GLN A 51 1.24 -6.15 15.74
C GLN A 51 -0.28 -5.87 15.72
N GLN A 52 -0.73 -4.96 14.85
CA GLN A 52 -2.13 -4.58 14.65
C GLN A 52 -2.65 -5.07 13.29
N GLY A 53 -2.27 -6.28 12.85
CA GLY A 53 -2.73 -6.83 11.58
C GLY A 53 -1.85 -6.50 10.37
N ALA A 54 -2.38 -6.64 9.16
CA ALA A 54 -1.66 -6.44 7.91
C ALA A 54 -1.68 -4.97 7.47
N TRP A 55 -0.56 -4.48 6.94
CA TRP A 55 -0.40 -3.14 6.41
C TRP A 55 0.47 -3.14 5.14
N LEU A 56 0.46 -2.02 4.40
CA LEU A 56 1.31 -1.81 3.22
C LEU A 56 2.53 -0.98 3.58
N SER A 57 3.71 -1.53 3.30
CA SER A 57 4.98 -0.80 3.31
C SER A 57 5.27 -0.23 1.93
N LEU A 58 5.69 1.03 1.90
CA LEU A 58 6.20 1.69 0.71
C LEU A 58 7.69 1.97 0.90
N THR A 59 8.50 1.49 -0.05
CA THR A 59 9.93 1.79 -0.12
C THR A 59 10.24 2.40 -1.47
N ASN A 60 10.70 3.64 -1.49
CA ASN A 60 10.98 4.37 -2.73
C ASN A 60 12.16 5.35 -2.60
N THR A 61 12.72 5.74 -3.74
CA THR A 61 13.49 6.99 -3.83
C THR A 61 12.51 8.13 -4.10
N ALA A 62 12.62 9.23 -3.36
CA ALA A 62 11.75 10.39 -3.51
C ALA A 62 11.83 10.96 -4.93
N GLU A 63 10.68 11.14 -5.58
CA GLU A 63 10.57 11.72 -6.93
C GLU A 63 9.49 12.79 -6.96
N ALA A 64 9.85 14.03 -7.32
CA ALA A 64 8.92 15.16 -7.27
C ALA A 64 7.69 14.94 -8.16
N GLY A 65 6.50 14.99 -7.57
CA GLY A 65 5.22 14.81 -8.28
C GLY A 65 4.86 13.36 -8.61
N ALA A 66 5.63 12.37 -8.13
CA ALA A 66 5.32 10.97 -8.32
C ALA A 66 4.26 10.47 -7.32
N TYR A 67 3.37 9.60 -7.79
CA TYR A 67 2.32 8.95 -7.03
C TYR A 67 2.05 7.53 -7.55
N ALA A 68 1.39 6.73 -6.72
CA ALA A 68 0.81 5.44 -7.12
C ALA A 68 -0.61 5.29 -6.58
N GLN A 69 -1.51 4.74 -7.38
CA GLN A 69 -2.84 4.32 -6.94
C GLN A 69 -2.87 2.81 -6.75
N ILE A 70 -3.38 2.36 -5.61
CA ILE A 70 -3.36 0.95 -5.21
C ILE A 70 -4.76 0.50 -4.82
N ILE A 71 -5.15 -0.68 -5.32
CA ILE A 71 -6.27 -1.45 -4.78
C ILE A 71 -5.76 -2.51 -3.82
N LEU A 72 -6.43 -2.59 -2.67
CA LEU A 72 -6.30 -3.65 -1.68
C LEU A 72 -7.49 -4.58 -1.72
N ARG A 73 -7.24 -5.89 -1.62
CA ARG A 73 -8.27 -6.92 -1.42
C ARG A 73 -7.92 -7.79 -0.21
N GLY A 74 -8.87 -7.90 0.71
CA GLY A 74 -8.66 -8.62 1.96
C GLY A 74 -9.90 -8.65 2.85
N GLU A 75 -9.65 -8.69 4.15
CA GLU A 75 -10.64 -8.67 5.24
C GLU A 75 -10.23 -7.61 6.25
N ARG A 76 -11.10 -6.63 6.50
CA ARG A 76 -10.87 -5.60 7.53
C ARG A 76 -11.05 -6.17 8.93
N GLU A 77 -10.33 -5.64 9.92
CA GLU A 77 -10.67 -5.92 11.33
C GLU A 77 -12.03 -5.31 11.66
N ILE A 78 -12.85 -6.07 12.40
CA ILE A 78 -14.19 -5.68 12.87
C ILE A 78 -14.08 -5.04 14.25
#